data_AF-A0AAP2AEL2-F1
#
_entry.id   AF-A0AAP2AEL2-F1
#
_cell.length_a   1.000
_cell.length_b   1.000
_cell.length_c   1.000
_cell.angle_alpha   90.00
_cell.angle_beta   90.00
_cell.angle_gamma   90.00
#
_symmetry.space_group_name_H-M   'P 1'
#
loop_
_entity.id
_entity.type
_entity.pdbx_description
1 polymer ?
#
loop_
_entity_poly.entity_id
_entity_poly.type
_entity_poly.pdbx_seq_one_letter_code
_entity_poly.pdbx_strand_id
1 'polypeptide(L)'
;MSYLKNWSVWLRGSQLPVTVEYRPPTMALRQASFMAGDMDAPQGIDNGLEEMTVSLRMIGIQSQLFFLGLNTRLTVREGYTSHAGGYTGVEDVIEGRVIRLEPDPRPAQGRAETGTTVTLSIAFYKRSVDGRERILLIPGQGIRRVNGIDMLSLTSLMVLVSSTQADSGFELIDFLSEGN
;
A
#
# COMPACT_ATOMS: atom_id res chain seq x y z
N MET A 1 11.41 -5.25 22.58
CA MET A 1 10.15 -5.63 21.93
C MET A 1 9.12 -4.56 22.21
N SER A 2 8.40 -4.09 21.18
CA SER A 2 7.34 -3.08 21.32
C SER A 2 5.99 -3.69 20.96
N TYR A 3 4.91 -3.22 21.57
CA TYR A 3 3.56 -3.69 21.36
C TYR A 3 2.61 -2.52 21.09
N LEU A 4 1.57 -2.77 20.30
CA LEU A 4 0.54 -1.78 20.00
C LEU A 4 -0.24 -1.45 21.27
N LYS A 5 -0.30 -0.16 21.63
CA LYS A 5 -1.02 0.32 22.81
C LYS A 5 -2.36 0.94 22.42
N ASN A 6 -2.35 1.85 21.46
CA ASN A 6 -3.53 2.58 21.00
C ASN A 6 -3.43 2.85 19.49
N TRP A 7 -4.56 3.07 18.84
CA TRP A 7 -4.62 3.55 17.46
C TRP A 7 -5.84 4.43 17.23
N SER A 8 -5.82 5.21 16.15
CA SER A 8 -6.95 6.06 15.75
C SER A 8 -6.97 6.24 14.24
N VAL A 9 -8.15 6.36 13.68
CA VAL A 9 -8.36 6.59 12.23
C VAL A 9 -8.98 7.96 12.04
N TRP A 10 -8.49 8.67 11.03
CA TRP A 10 -8.90 10.01 10.67
C TRP A 10 -9.30 10.04 9.21
N LEU A 11 -10.48 10.57 8.94
CA LEU A 11 -11.01 10.79 7.61
C LEU A 11 -11.01 12.30 7.34
N ARG A 12 -10.16 12.74 6.40
CA ARG A 12 -10.05 14.16 6.00
C ARG A 12 -9.93 15.14 7.19
N GLY A 13 -9.20 14.75 8.23
CA GLY A 13 -8.99 15.56 9.43
C GLY A 13 -10.03 15.38 10.55
N SER A 14 -11.14 14.65 10.31
CA SER A 14 -12.07 14.25 11.36
C SER A 14 -11.72 12.86 11.88
N GLN A 15 -11.67 12.69 13.19
CA GLN A 15 -11.50 11.36 13.79
C GLN A 15 -12.76 10.50 13.53
N LEU A 16 -12.55 9.20 13.31
CA LEU A 16 -13.60 8.17 13.26
C LEU A 16 -13.58 7.34 14.55
N PRO A 17 -14.21 7.81 15.65
CA PRO A 17 -14.10 7.18 16.96
C PRO A 17 -14.77 5.81 17.06
N VAL A 18 -15.68 5.48 16.15
CA VAL A 18 -16.43 4.20 16.16
C VAL A 18 -15.72 3.08 15.39
N THR A 19 -14.48 3.30 14.98
CA THR A 19 -13.69 2.29 14.29
C THR A 19 -13.19 1.26 15.30
N VAL A 20 -13.58 0.00 15.11
CA VAL A 20 -13.27 -1.10 16.06
C VAL A 20 -12.10 -1.95 15.56
N GLU A 21 -11.94 -2.07 14.24
CA GLU A 21 -10.86 -2.86 13.64
C GLU A 21 -10.29 -2.10 12.45
N TYR A 22 -8.96 -2.04 12.39
CA TYR A 22 -8.20 -1.59 11.23
C TYR A 22 -7.28 -2.71 10.80
N ARG A 23 -7.33 -3.05 9.51
CA ARG A 23 -6.35 -3.93 8.87
C ARG A 23 -5.47 -3.10 7.95
N PRO A 24 -4.17 -2.97 8.26
CA PRO A 24 -3.23 -2.30 7.38
C PRO A 24 -3.11 -3.04 6.04
N PRO A 25 -2.60 -2.37 4.99
CA PRO A 25 -2.47 -3.01 3.70
C PRO A 25 -1.54 -4.21 3.74
N THR A 26 -2.02 -5.33 3.22
CA THR A 26 -1.15 -6.45 2.90
C THR A 26 -0.27 -6.06 1.73
N MET A 27 1.04 -6.11 1.93
CA MET A 27 2.04 -5.86 0.90
C MET A 27 2.66 -7.20 0.53
N ALA A 28 2.33 -7.70 -0.66
CA ALA A 28 2.87 -8.92 -1.21
C ALA A 28 3.48 -8.63 -2.59
N LEU A 29 4.66 -9.20 -2.83
CA LEU A 29 5.27 -9.19 -4.15
C LEU A 29 4.66 -10.33 -4.96
N ARG A 30 4.17 -10.02 -6.15
CA ARG A 30 3.79 -11.04 -7.12
C ARG A 30 5.07 -11.67 -7.66
N GLN A 31 5.18 -12.99 -7.60
CA GLN A 31 6.35 -13.72 -8.09
C GLN A 31 6.00 -14.53 -9.33
N ALA A 32 6.85 -14.45 -10.35
CA ALA A 32 6.82 -15.35 -11.51
C ALA A 32 7.90 -16.41 -11.35
N SER A 33 7.56 -17.68 -11.56
CA SER A 33 8.56 -18.75 -11.56
C SER A 33 9.33 -18.74 -12.89
N PHE A 34 10.65 -18.65 -12.81
CA PHE A 34 11.54 -18.74 -13.95
C PHE A 34 12.47 -19.94 -13.80
N MET A 35 12.64 -20.70 -14.86
CA MET A 35 13.54 -21.85 -14.92
C MET A 35 14.14 -21.93 -16.32
N ALA A 36 15.46 -21.83 -16.42
CA ALA A 36 16.21 -22.03 -17.65
C ALA A 36 16.60 -23.51 -17.81
N GLY A 37 17.08 -23.90 -19.00
CA GLY A 37 17.33 -25.30 -19.36
C GLY A 37 18.36 -26.04 -18.50
N ASP A 38 19.26 -25.34 -17.83
CA ASP A 38 20.31 -25.91 -16.97
C ASP A 38 20.11 -25.56 -15.47
N MET A 39 18.88 -25.18 -15.09
CA MET A 39 18.52 -24.94 -13.70
C MET A 39 17.94 -26.20 -13.07
N ASP A 40 18.32 -26.50 -11.82
CA ASP A 40 17.84 -27.64 -11.04
C ASP A 40 16.51 -27.35 -10.30
N ALA A 41 16.18 -26.06 -10.10
CA ALA A 41 14.93 -25.62 -9.48
C ALA A 41 14.45 -24.26 -10.04
N PRO A 42 13.14 -23.97 -10.00
CA PRO A 42 12.60 -22.67 -10.41
C PRO A 42 12.96 -21.57 -9.41
N GLN A 43 13.32 -20.39 -9.93
CA GLN A 43 13.58 -19.18 -9.15
C GLN A 43 12.42 -18.19 -9.30
N GLY A 44 11.99 -17.58 -8.18
CA GLY A 44 10.97 -16.53 -8.19
C GLY A 44 11.54 -15.17 -8.63
N ILE A 45 10.96 -14.57 -9.66
CA ILE A 45 11.28 -13.22 -10.15
C ILE A 45 10.19 -12.24 -9.70
N ASP A 46 10.57 -11.04 -9.26
CA ASP A 46 9.65 -9.94 -8.90
C ASP A 46 8.83 -9.52 -10.13
N ASN A 47 7.50 -9.62 -10.02
CA ASN A 47 6.52 -9.20 -11.01
C ASN A 47 5.60 -8.11 -10.44
N GLY A 48 6.16 -7.22 -9.64
CA GLY A 48 5.45 -6.09 -9.05
C GLY A 48 4.71 -6.43 -7.76
N LEU A 49 3.86 -5.51 -7.32
CA LEU A 49 3.05 -5.67 -6.12
C LEU A 49 1.67 -6.23 -6.47
N GLU A 50 1.12 -7.03 -5.57
CA GLU A 50 -0.29 -7.41 -5.61
C GLU A 50 -1.22 -6.22 -5.31
N GLU A 51 -2.50 -6.35 -5.65
CA GLU A 51 -3.48 -5.32 -5.31
C GLU A 51 -3.56 -5.16 -3.79
N MET A 52 -3.23 -3.95 -3.33
CA MET A 52 -3.25 -3.64 -1.91
C MET A 52 -4.65 -3.18 -1.51
N THR A 53 -5.18 -3.82 -0.46
CA THR A 53 -6.47 -3.45 0.11
C THR A 53 -6.32 -3.14 1.60
N VAL A 54 -7.10 -2.18 2.08
CA VAL A 54 -7.26 -1.86 3.50
C VAL A 54 -8.69 -2.13 3.89
N SER A 55 -8.91 -2.66 5.09
CA SER A 55 -10.25 -2.82 5.63
C SER A 55 -10.40 -2.14 6.99
N LEU A 56 -11.56 -1.53 7.18
CA LEU A 56 -11.96 -0.84 8.40
C LEU A 56 -13.32 -1.37 8.82
N ARG A 57 -13.43 -1.86 10.05
CA ARG A 57 -14.71 -2.23 10.66
C ARG A 57 -15.16 -1.09 11.57
N MET A 58 -16.34 -0.56 11.30
CA MET A 58 -16.94 0.52 12.09
C MET A 58 -18.29 0.09 12.65
N ILE A 59 -18.58 0.47 13.89
CA ILE A 59 -19.89 0.27 14.50
C ILE A 59 -20.78 1.51 14.36
N GLY A 60 -22.09 1.31 14.28
CA GLY A 60 -23.06 2.41 14.21
C GLY A 60 -23.12 3.13 12.86
N ILE A 61 -23.57 4.39 12.88
CA ILE A 61 -24.05 5.10 11.68
C ILE A 61 -22.94 5.79 10.86
N GLN A 62 -21.73 5.92 11.42
CA GLN A 62 -20.63 6.64 10.74
C GLN A 62 -20.11 5.90 9.50
N SER A 63 -20.50 4.64 9.29
CA SER A 63 -20.25 3.92 8.04
C SER A 63 -20.88 4.60 6.82
N GLN A 64 -21.92 5.42 7.01
CA GLN A 64 -22.56 6.23 5.95
C GLN A 64 -21.66 7.33 5.38
N LEU A 65 -20.53 7.63 6.03
CA LEU A 65 -19.53 8.57 5.49
C LEU A 65 -18.77 7.99 4.29
N PHE A 66 -18.84 6.67 4.09
CA PHE A 66 -18.21 5.98 2.98
C PHE A 66 -19.27 5.56 1.96
N PHE A 67 -19.06 5.97 0.72
CA PHE A 67 -19.89 5.56 -0.41
C PHE A 67 -19.09 4.70 -1.36
N LEU A 68 -19.73 3.66 -1.90
CA LEU A 68 -19.12 2.78 -2.88
C LEU A 68 -18.63 3.60 -4.09
N GLY A 69 -17.38 3.36 -4.50
CA GLY A 69 -16.77 4.02 -5.64
C GLY A 69 -16.19 5.40 -5.34
N LEU A 70 -16.35 5.96 -4.13
CA LEU A 70 -15.78 7.24 -3.75
C LEU A 70 -14.29 7.12 -3.41
N ASN A 71 -13.50 8.10 -3.84
CA ASN A 71 -12.11 8.24 -3.43
C ASN A 71 -12.02 8.94 -2.08
N THR A 72 -11.30 8.32 -1.16
CA THR A 72 -11.16 8.80 0.20
C THR A 72 -9.71 8.73 0.65
N ARG A 73 -9.40 9.61 1.60
CA ARG A 73 -8.08 9.73 2.20
C ARG A 73 -8.20 9.56 3.70
N LEU A 74 -7.43 8.62 4.20
CA LEU A 74 -7.41 8.20 5.58
C LEU A 74 -6.01 8.44 6.15
N THR A 75 -5.98 8.82 7.42
CA THR A 75 -4.75 8.86 8.21
C THR A 75 -4.96 7.99 9.43
N VAL A 76 -4.16 6.94 9.56
CA VAL A 76 -4.17 6.05 10.72
C VAL A 76 -2.93 6.35 11.55
N ARG A 77 -3.13 6.52 12.84
CA ARG A 77 -2.06 6.77 13.81
C ARG A 77 -2.05 5.65 14.82
N GLU A 78 -0.92 4.99 14.97
CA GLU A 78 -0.71 3.88 15.89
C GLU A 78 0.40 4.25 16.87
N GLY A 79 0.15 3.99 18.16
CA GLY A 79 1.09 4.23 19.24
C GLY A 79 1.59 2.91 19.79
N TYR A 80 2.89 2.66 19.65
CA TYR A 80 3.57 1.50 20.19
C TYR A 80 4.33 1.87 21.47
N THR A 81 4.35 0.96 22.42
CA THR A 81 5.15 1.10 23.64
C THR A 81 6.13 -0.05 23.77
N SER A 82 7.35 0.26 24.15
CA SER A 82 8.39 -0.72 24.45
C SER A 82 8.28 -1.19 25.90
N HIS A 83 8.74 -2.40 26.17
CA HIS A 83 8.89 -2.90 27.55
C HIS A 83 9.79 -2.00 28.41
N ALA A 84 10.75 -1.31 27.79
CA ALA A 84 11.68 -0.38 28.46
C ALA A 84 11.14 1.07 28.60
N GLY A 85 9.84 1.30 28.35
CA GLY A 85 9.19 2.61 28.54
C GLY A 85 9.32 3.61 27.39
N GLY A 86 10.00 3.24 26.29
CA GLY A 86 10.04 4.05 25.06
C GLY A 86 8.74 4.00 24.26
N TYR A 87 8.43 5.07 23.53
CA TYR A 87 7.28 5.17 22.63
C TYR A 87 7.71 5.28 21.18
N THR A 88 6.95 4.64 20.28
CA THR A 88 7.14 4.72 18.83
C THR A 88 5.81 5.06 18.18
N GLY A 89 5.79 6.14 17.40
CA GLY A 89 4.61 6.55 16.64
C GLY A 89 4.68 6.02 15.22
N VAL A 90 3.61 5.38 14.76
CA VAL A 90 3.44 4.99 13.36
C VAL A 90 2.29 5.79 12.77
N GLU A 91 2.51 6.38 11.59
CA GLU A 91 1.48 7.08 10.83
C GLU A 91 1.38 6.49 9.43
N ASP A 92 0.20 5.98 9.10
CA ASP A 92 -0.17 5.52 7.77
C ASP A 92 -1.07 6.57 7.10
N VAL A 93 -0.66 7.04 5.93
CA VAL A 93 -1.47 7.88 5.06
C VAL A 93 -1.89 7.03 3.88
N ILE A 94 -3.20 6.83 3.74
CA ILE A 94 -3.80 5.97 2.73
C ILE A 94 -4.74 6.82 1.88
N GLU A 95 -4.61 6.71 0.56
CA GLU A 95 -5.60 7.22 -0.38
C GLU A 95 -6.04 6.08 -1.29
N GLY A 96 -7.35 5.98 -1.50
CA GLY A 96 -7.89 4.88 -2.25
C GLY A 96 -9.38 5.02 -2.53
N ARG A 97 -9.89 4.06 -3.30
CA ARG A 97 -11.29 3.97 -3.69
C ARG A 97 -12.01 2.95 -2.81
N VAL A 98 -13.21 3.28 -2.34
CA VAL A 98 -14.07 2.32 -1.64
C VAL A 98 -14.58 1.28 -2.64
N ILE A 99 -14.17 0.02 -2.48
CA ILE A 99 -14.53 -1.09 -3.38
C ILE A 99 -15.59 -2.01 -2.79
N ARG A 100 -15.74 -2.04 -1.47
CA ARG A 100 -16.69 -2.92 -0.79
C ARG A 100 -17.22 -2.28 0.48
N LEU A 101 -18.52 -2.46 0.70
CA LEU A 101 -19.22 -2.14 1.94
C LEU A 101 -19.99 -3.40 2.34
N GLU A 102 -19.62 -4.00 3.47
CA GLU A 102 -20.21 -5.24 3.98
C GLU A 102 -20.87 -4.95 5.34
N PRO A 103 -22.19 -4.71 5.36
CA PRO A 103 -22.92 -4.59 6.61
C PRO A 103 -23.00 -5.97 7.30
N ASP A 104 -22.79 -5.99 8.61
CA ASP A 104 -23.00 -7.20 9.40
C ASP A 104 -24.50 -7.61 9.42
N PRO A 105 -24.81 -8.88 9.75
CA PRO A 105 -26.16 -9.29 10.07
C PRO A 105 -26.78 -8.39 11.15
N ARG A 106 -28.11 -8.18 11.10
CA ARG A 106 -28.86 -7.40 12.11
C ARG A 106 -29.54 -8.34 13.11
N PRO A 107 -28.86 -8.78 14.18
CA PRO A 107 -29.43 -9.70 15.14
C PRO A 107 -30.47 -9.01 16.04
N ALA A 108 -31.40 -9.80 16.58
CA ALA A 108 -32.38 -9.31 17.54
C ALA A 108 -31.73 -8.89 18.88
N GLN A 109 -30.65 -9.57 19.28
CA GLN A 109 -29.82 -9.34 20.47
C GLN A 109 -28.39 -8.94 20.06
N GLY A 110 -27.65 -8.19 20.88
CA GLY A 110 -26.25 -7.80 20.57
C GLY A 110 -26.09 -6.66 19.56
N ARG A 111 -27.11 -5.80 19.41
CA ARG A 111 -27.16 -4.71 18.40
C ARG A 111 -26.06 -3.66 18.50
N ALA A 112 -25.43 -3.53 19.67
CA ALA A 112 -24.38 -2.54 19.91
C ALA A 112 -23.08 -2.84 19.14
N GLU A 113 -22.84 -4.10 18.79
CA GLU A 113 -21.62 -4.56 18.12
C GLU A 113 -21.79 -4.69 16.60
N THR A 114 -23.02 -4.51 16.11
CA THR A 114 -23.34 -4.58 14.68
C THR A 114 -22.62 -3.44 13.95
N GLY A 115 -21.76 -3.81 13.00
CA GLY A 115 -20.96 -2.87 12.25
C GLY A 115 -21.12 -2.97 10.75
N THR A 116 -20.26 -2.24 10.05
CA THR A 116 -20.08 -2.32 8.61
C THR A 116 -18.59 -2.32 8.33
N THR A 117 -18.16 -3.29 7.55
CA THR A 117 -16.78 -3.40 7.07
C THR A 117 -16.65 -2.66 5.75
N VAL A 118 -15.72 -1.71 5.69
CA VAL A 118 -15.40 -0.92 4.50
C VAL A 118 -14.06 -1.40 3.98
N THR A 119 -14.01 -1.80 2.71
CA THR A 119 -12.78 -2.18 2.03
C THR A 119 -12.41 -1.12 1.00
N LEU A 120 -11.14 -0.71 1.01
CA LEU A 120 -10.57 0.25 0.10
C LEU A 120 -9.49 -0.41 -0.77
N SER A 121 -9.52 -0.14 -2.07
CA SER A 121 -8.38 -0.40 -2.97
C SER A 121 -7.47 0.82 -2.96
N ILE A 122 -6.16 0.61 -2.83
CA ILE A 122 -5.20 1.66 -2.48
C ILE A 122 -4.50 2.20 -3.73
N ALA A 123 -4.53 3.52 -3.88
CA ALA A 123 -3.81 4.24 -4.93
C ALA A 123 -2.54 4.94 -4.40
N PHE A 124 -2.53 5.30 -3.11
CA PHE A 124 -1.38 5.90 -2.44
C PHE A 124 -1.27 5.33 -1.03
N TYR A 125 -0.07 4.92 -0.66
CA TYR A 125 0.24 4.49 0.69
C TYR A 125 1.57 5.04 1.15
N LYS A 126 1.58 5.67 2.32
CA LYS A 126 2.79 6.10 2.99
C LYS A 126 2.76 5.67 4.44
N ARG A 127 3.77 4.92 4.87
CA ARG A 127 4.01 4.58 6.27
C ARG A 127 5.21 5.32 6.80
N SER A 128 5.01 6.06 7.89
CA SER A 128 6.06 6.78 8.61
C SER A 128 6.20 6.22 10.01
N VAL A 129 7.44 6.04 10.48
CA VAL A 129 7.75 5.61 11.85
C VAL A 129 8.61 6.70 12.48
N ASP A 130 8.14 7.26 13.58
CA ASP A 130 8.73 8.42 14.27
C ASP A 130 9.04 9.58 13.31
N GLY A 131 8.08 9.89 12.44
CA GLY A 131 8.16 10.96 11.44
C GLY A 131 9.07 10.64 10.24
N ARG A 132 9.74 9.49 10.21
CA ARG A 132 10.59 9.07 9.08
C ARG A 132 9.80 8.16 8.15
N GLU A 133 9.77 8.50 6.86
CA GLU A 133 9.19 7.65 5.83
C GLU A 133 9.92 6.30 5.77
N ARG A 134 9.16 5.22 5.92
CA ARG A 134 9.67 3.84 5.77
C ARG A 134 9.23 3.22 4.47
N ILE A 135 8.00 3.49 4.07
CA ILE A 135 7.42 2.95 2.86
C ILE A 135 6.61 4.06 2.20
N LEU A 136 6.81 4.24 0.90
CA LEU A 136 5.98 5.08 0.03
C LEU A 136 5.68 4.31 -1.25
N LEU A 137 4.40 4.09 -1.51
CA LEU A 137 3.90 3.37 -2.67
C LEU A 137 2.91 4.27 -3.42
N ILE A 138 3.23 4.54 -4.68
CA ILE A 138 2.35 5.25 -5.61
C ILE A 138 2.37 4.47 -6.95
N PRO A 139 1.57 3.40 -7.06
CA PRO A 139 1.58 2.53 -8.24
C PRO A 139 1.33 3.29 -9.55
N GLY A 140 0.39 4.24 -9.55
CA GLY A 140 0.07 5.05 -10.74
C GLY A 140 1.20 5.96 -11.23
N GLN A 141 2.23 6.19 -10.40
CA GLN A 141 3.43 6.96 -10.76
C GLN A 141 4.68 6.08 -10.84
N GLY A 142 4.56 4.76 -10.64
CA GLY A 142 5.70 3.85 -10.62
C GLY A 142 6.68 4.11 -9.48
N ILE A 143 6.23 4.65 -8.34
CA ILE A 143 7.09 4.96 -7.19
C ILE A 143 6.95 3.85 -6.14
N ARG A 144 8.05 3.19 -5.81
CA ARG A 144 8.14 2.20 -4.72
C ARG A 144 9.37 2.52 -3.88
N ARG A 145 9.21 3.35 -2.86
CA ARG A 145 10.30 3.67 -1.94
C ARG A 145 10.25 2.84 -0.68
N VAL A 146 11.38 2.24 -0.36
CA VAL A 146 11.59 1.49 0.88
C VAL A 146 12.81 2.09 1.58
N ASN A 147 12.61 2.57 2.81
CA ASN A 147 13.62 3.29 3.59
C ASN A 147 14.29 4.45 2.82
N GLY A 148 13.51 5.17 2.01
CA GLY A 148 13.99 6.32 1.22
C GLY A 148 14.63 5.98 -0.13
N ILE A 149 14.85 4.70 -0.43
CA ILE A 149 15.40 4.26 -1.73
C ILE A 149 14.26 3.91 -2.67
N ASP A 150 14.20 4.57 -3.83
CA ASP A 150 13.23 4.24 -4.88
C ASP A 150 13.69 3.01 -5.68
N MET A 151 12.98 1.91 -5.49
CA MET A 151 13.31 0.62 -6.09
C MET A 151 12.96 0.54 -7.57
N LEU A 152 12.18 1.48 -8.10
CA LEU A 152 11.71 1.47 -9.49
C LEU A 152 12.35 2.56 -10.35
N SER A 153 13.22 3.42 -9.79
CA SER A 153 13.77 4.57 -10.53
C SER A 153 14.62 4.15 -11.74
N LEU A 154 15.44 3.09 -11.61
CA LEU A 154 16.26 2.56 -12.70
C LEU A 154 15.39 1.99 -13.83
N THR A 155 14.35 1.24 -13.47
CA THR A 155 13.38 0.71 -14.45
C THR A 155 12.63 1.84 -15.14
N SER A 156 12.26 2.89 -14.40
CA SER A 156 11.58 4.06 -14.94
C SER A 156 12.45 4.80 -15.97
N LEU A 157 13.75 4.97 -15.70
CA LEU A 157 14.70 5.55 -16.63
C LEU A 157 14.85 4.71 -17.91
N MET A 158 14.95 3.39 -17.77
CA MET A 158 15.08 2.48 -18.92
C MET A 158 13.85 2.52 -19.85
N VAL A 159 12.63 2.57 -19.28
CA VAL A 159 11.39 2.72 -20.06
C VAL A 159 11.33 4.07 -20.77
N LEU A 160 11.81 5.14 -20.14
CA LEU A 160 11.87 6.45 -20.77
C LEU A 160 12.80 6.42 -22.01
N VAL A 161 14.00 5.85 -21.87
CA VAL A 161 15.00 5.75 -22.96
C VAL A 161 14.50 4.89 -24.13
N SER A 162 13.80 3.80 -23.86
CA SER A 162 13.20 2.98 -24.93
C SER A 162 12.00 3.64 -25.60
N SER A 163 11.26 4.51 -24.89
CA SER A 163 10.14 5.26 -25.47
C SER A 163 10.57 6.45 -26.35
N THR A 164 11.80 6.95 -26.18
CA THR A 164 12.37 8.05 -27.00
C THR A 164 12.97 7.59 -28.33
N GLN A 165 12.98 6.28 -28.60
CA GLN A 165 13.66 5.69 -29.75
C GLN A 165 12.91 5.88 -31.09
N ALA A 166 11.71 6.46 -31.09
CA ALA A 166 10.90 6.60 -32.29
C ALA A 166 11.18 7.86 -33.13
N ASP A 167 11.73 8.95 -32.56
CA ASP A 167 11.74 10.26 -33.26
C ASP A 167 13.01 11.12 -33.11
N SER A 168 14.08 10.60 -32.51
CA SER A 168 15.35 11.35 -32.44
C SER A 168 16.46 10.55 -33.14
N GLY A 169 16.95 11.11 -34.26
CA GLY A 169 18.04 10.56 -35.07
C GLY A 169 19.40 10.55 -34.36
N PHE A 170 19.49 9.90 -33.21
CA PHE A 170 20.75 9.54 -32.56
C PHE A 170 21.12 8.12 -33.01
N GLU A 171 22.23 8.00 -33.74
CA GLU A 171 22.82 6.70 -34.06
C GLU A 171 23.18 5.98 -32.76
N LEU A 172 22.61 4.79 -32.58
CA LEU A 172 23.07 3.84 -31.59
C LEU A 172 24.46 3.39 -32.03
N ILE A 173 25.46 3.56 -31.16
CA ILE A 173 26.76 2.93 -31.34
C ILE A 173 26.52 1.41 -31.18
N ASP A 174 26.52 0.71 -32.31
CA ASP A 174 26.38 -0.74 -32.37
C ASP A 174 27.69 -1.39 -31.92
N PHE A 175 27.72 -1.87 -30.67
CA PHE A 175 28.86 -2.54 -30.06
C PHE A 175 29.17 -3.94 -30.65
N LEU A 176 28.45 -4.37 -31.69
CA LEU A 176 28.64 -5.67 -32.35
C LEU A 176 29.35 -5.60 -33.70
N SER A 177 29.81 -4.43 -34.18
CA SER A 177 30.45 -4.32 -35.51
C SER A 177 31.97 -4.16 -35.55
N GLU A 178 32.68 -4.17 -34.42
CA GLU A 178 34.16 -4.20 -34.42
C GLU A 178 34.68 -5.62 -34.22
N GLY A 179 34.52 -6.43 -35.26
CA GLY A 179 34.98 -7.81 -35.30
C GLY A 179 35.24 -8.29 -36.72
N ASN A 180 36.14 -7.61 -37.45
CA ASN A 180 36.94 -8.21 -38.53
C ASN A 180 38.19 -7.39 -38.82
#